data_AF-A0A497H1A3-F1
#
_entry.id   AF-A0A497H1A3-F1
#
_cell.length_a   1.000
_cell.length_b   1.000
_cell.length_c   1.000
_cell.angle_alpha   90.00
_cell.angle_beta   90.00
_cell.angle_gamma   90.00
#
_symmetry.space_group_name_H-M   'P 1'
#
loop_
_entity.id
_entity.type
_entity.pdbx_description
1 polymer ?
#
loop_
_entity_poly.entity_id
_entity_poly.type
_entity_poly.pdbx_seq_one_letter_code
_entity_poly.pdbx_strand_id
1 'polypeptide(L)'
;MVGYHLSSRNEEAKKLIQDYLDRLNFQSILLDNVVFTLVYGDAFIEIVRTSSGKITDLKTVDPKTIIINTDEYGNVESYQQVINGKVRDVVLKPEDIIHIKFFPNPSSPYGISLIEPSKDTIDRKIDTDEAIFNAIQRHTAKYVVTVGTEEDIPPKEVMEDIEKKFEDIDSSNEFVVPGVVRIDTIDEKGVQGVEEYFNIFLTQS
;
A
#
# COMPACT_ATOMS: atom_id res chain seq x y z
N MET A 1 -7.02 -28.20 -6.01
CA MET A 1 -7.56 -27.38 -7.11
C MET A 1 -8.28 -26.20 -6.47
N VAL A 2 -7.82 -24.98 -6.72
CA VAL A 2 -8.42 -23.76 -6.17
C VAL A 2 -9.47 -23.28 -7.17
N GLY A 3 -10.70 -23.04 -6.73
CA GLY A 3 -11.80 -22.66 -7.63
C GLY A 3 -13.17 -22.94 -7.04
N TYR A 4 -14.19 -22.94 -7.90
CA TYR A 4 -15.57 -23.27 -7.54
C TYR A 4 -15.97 -24.65 -8.08
N HIS A 5 -17.01 -25.25 -7.49
CA HIS A 5 -17.59 -26.50 -7.96
C HIS A 5 -19.08 -26.32 -8.23
N LEU A 6 -19.51 -26.62 -9.45
CA LEU A 6 -20.93 -26.59 -9.83
C LEU A 6 -21.57 -27.96 -9.57
N SER A 7 -22.65 -27.97 -8.79
CA SER A 7 -23.47 -29.16 -8.54
C SER A 7 -24.90 -28.93 -9.03
N SER A 8 -25.48 -29.96 -9.66
CA SER A 8 -26.85 -29.91 -10.20
C SER A 8 -27.39 -31.34 -10.27
N ARG A 9 -28.72 -31.49 -10.16
CA ARG A 9 -29.42 -32.76 -10.41
C ARG A 9 -29.66 -33.02 -11.90
N ASN A 10 -29.52 -31.98 -12.73
CA ASN A 10 -29.66 -32.04 -14.17
C ASN A 10 -28.30 -31.73 -14.82
N GLU A 11 -27.73 -32.73 -15.47
CA GLU A 11 -26.40 -32.66 -16.10
C GLU A 11 -26.38 -31.74 -17.33
N GLU A 12 -27.46 -31.66 -18.11
CA GLU A 12 -27.53 -30.74 -19.26
C GLU A 12 -27.52 -29.28 -18.78
N ALA A 13 -28.32 -28.96 -17.76
CA ALA A 13 -28.34 -27.64 -17.16
C ALA A 13 -26.97 -27.28 -16.55
N LYS A 14 -26.31 -28.26 -15.92
CA LYS A 14 -24.96 -28.07 -15.37
C LYS A 14 -23.97 -27.68 -16.46
N LYS A 15 -23.95 -28.40 -17.58
CA LYS A 15 -23.06 -28.12 -18.69
C LYS A 15 -23.34 -26.74 -19.29
N LEU A 16 -24.61 -26.39 -19.49
CA LEU A 16 -25.00 -25.09 -20.03
C LEU A 16 -24.58 -23.93 -19.13
N ILE A 17 -24.73 -24.08 -17.81
CA ILE A 17 -24.27 -23.07 -16.83
C ILE A 17 -22.74 -23.01 -16.80
N GLN A 18 -22.06 -24.16 -16.82
CA GLN A 18 -20.60 -24.20 -16.84
C GLN A 18 -20.03 -23.46 -18.05
N ASP A 19 -20.52 -23.77 -19.26
CA ASP A 19 -20.12 -23.10 -20.50
C ASP A 19 -20.41 -21.58 -20.44
N TYR A 20 -21.49 -21.19 -19.76
CA TYR A 20 -21.85 -19.79 -19.55
C TYR A 20 -20.88 -19.06 -18.61
N LEU A 21 -20.52 -19.68 -17.48
CA LEU A 21 -19.57 -19.13 -16.50
C LEU A 21 -18.15 -19.04 -17.08
N ASP A 22 -17.74 -20.05 -17.87
CA ASP A 22 -16.44 -20.08 -18.52
C ASP A 22 -16.31 -18.94 -19.55
N ARG A 23 -17.37 -18.68 -20.33
CA ARG A 23 -17.40 -17.53 -21.25
C ARG A 23 -17.28 -16.19 -20.53
N LEU A 24 -17.86 -16.06 -19.33
CA LEU A 24 -17.77 -14.85 -18.52
C LEU A 24 -16.45 -14.75 -17.74
N ASN A 25 -15.53 -15.71 -17.91
CA ASN A 25 -14.29 -15.80 -17.14
C ASN A 25 -14.53 -15.74 -15.61
N PHE A 26 -15.62 -16.36 -15.16
CA PHE A 26 -16.12 -16.20 -13.79
C PHE A 26 -15.10 -16.59 -12.71
N GLN A 27 -14.29 -17.64 -12.97
CA GLN A 27 -13.27 -18.08 -12.03
C GLN A 27 -12.23 -17.00 -11.73
N SER A 28 -11.72 -16.34 -12.77
CA SER A 28 -10.71 -15.29 -12.61
C SER A 28 -11.30 -14.09 -11.88
N ILE A 29 -12.51 -13.68 -12.25
CA ILE A 29 -13.22 -12.58 -11.59
C ILE A 29 -13.44 -12.89 -10.10
N LEU A 30 -13.86 -14.10 -9.76
CA LEU A 30 -14.00 -14.50 -8.35
C LEU A 30 -12.67 -14.40 -7.60
N LEU A 31 -11.57 -14.90 -8.18
CA LEU A 31 -10.26 -14.86 -7.54
C LEU A 31 -9.80 -13.41 -7.31
N ASP A 32 -9.97 -12.53 -8.29
CA ASP A 32 -9.63 -11.11 -8.15
C ASP A 32 -10.44 -10.45 -7.03
N ASN A 33 -11.73 -10.76 -6.93
CA ASN A 33 -12.61 -10.21 -5.91
C ASN A 33 -12.34 -10.78 -4.51
N VAL A 34 -11.84 -12.02 -4.40
CA VAL A 34 -11.41 -12.57 -3.11
C VAL A 34 -10.24 -11.78 -2.53
N VAL A 35 -9.32 -11.27 -3.36
CA VAL A 35 -8.25 -10.38 -2.88
C VAL A 35 -8.85 -9.11 -2.28
N PHE A 36 -9.86 -8.53 -2.93
CA PHE A 36 -10.55 -7.36 -2.39
C PHE A 36 -11.29 -7.64 -1.07
N THR A 37 -11.97 -8.77 -0.92
CA THR A 37 -12.58 -9.10 0.38
C THR A 37 -11.55 -9.34 1.48
N LEU A 38 -10.37 -9.89 1.18
CA LEU A 38 -9.30 -10.03 2.18
C LEU A 38 -8.76 -8.68 2.64
N VAL A 39 -8.60 -7.73 1.73
CA VAL A 39 -8.02 -6.41 2.01
C VAL A 39 -9.03 -5.45 2.61
N TYR A 40 -10.26 -5.41 2.09
CA TYR A 40 -11.28 -4.40 2.44
C TYR A 40 -12.48 -4.98 3.19
N GLY A 41 -12.62 -6.29 3.29
CA GLY A 41 -13.82 -6.96 3.83
C GLY A 41 -14.91 -7.17 2.77
N ASP A 42 -14.92 -6.35 1.72
CA ASP A 42 -15.95 -6.31 0.68
C ASP A 42 -15.36 -6.40 -0.73
N ALA A 43 -16.13 -7.01 -1.63
CA ALA A 43 -15.89 -6.94 -3.07
C ALA A 43 -17.21 -6.82 -3.84
N PHE A 44 -17.18 -6.08 -4.95
CA PHE A 44 -18.35 -5.76 -5.75
C PHE A 44 -18.11 -6.09 -7.21
N ILE A 45 -19.04 -6.85 -7.80
CA ILE A 45 -19.02 -7.20 -9.22
C ILE A 45 -20.30 -6.64 -9.85
N GLU A 46 -20.14 -5.69 -10.77
CA GLU A 46 -21.22 -5.13 -11.58
C GLU A 46 -21.61 -6.13 -12.68
N ILE A 47 -22.90 -6.46 -12.74
CA ILE A 47 -23.47 -7.34 -13.76
C ILE A 47 -23.85 -6.50 -14.96
N VAL A 48 -23.06 -6.59 -16.04
CA VAL A 48 -23.31 -5.82 -17.26
C VAL A 48 -24.33 -6.54 -18.13
N ARG A 49 -25.42 -5.86 -18.46
CA ARG A 49 -26.54 -6.39 -19.24
C ARG A 49 -26.74 -5.62 -20.54
N THR A 50 -27.23 -6.31 -21.58
CA THR A 50 -27.78 -5.66 -22.77
C THR A 50 -29.12 -5.00 -22.48
N SER A 51 -29.58 -4.16 -23.40
CA SER A 51 -30.96 -3.63 -23.39
C SER A 51 -32.04 -4.72 -23.38
N SER A 52 -31.71 -5.92 -23.86
CA SER A 52 -32.58 -7.10 -23.81
C SER A 52 -32.51 -7.89 -22.49
N GLY A 53 -31.72 -7.44 -21.51
CA GLY A 53 -31.60 -8.04 -20.17
C GLY A 53 -30.60 -9.21 -20.07
N LYS A 54 -29.93 -9.58 -21.17
CA LYS A 54 -28.95 -10.67 -21.20
C LYS A 54 -27.64 -10.19 -20.56
N ILE A 55 -27.10 -10.96 -19.61
CA ILE A 55 -25.78 -10.67 -19.02
C ILE A 55 -24.71 -10.95 -20.07
N THR A 56 -23.90 -9.93 -20.33
CA THR A 56 -22.80 -9.97 -21.30
C THR A 56 -21.45 -10.05 -20.65
N ASP A 57 -21.31 -9.42 -19.47
CA ASP A 57 -20.03 -9.29 -18.80
C ASP A 57 -20.20 -9.14 -17.29
N LEU A 58 -19.12 -9.41 -16.57
CA LEU A 58 -19.00 -9.21 -15.13
C LEU A 58 -17.81 -8.29 -14.89
N LYS A 59 -18.06 -7.16 -14.26
CA LYS A 59 -17.03 -6.14 -14.06
C LYS A 59 -16.71 -6.01 -12.58
N THR A 60 -15.47 -6.30 -12.22
CA THR A 60 -14.94 -5.99 -10.89
C THR A 60 -14.90 -4.48 -10.69
N VAL A 61 -15.42 -4.02 -9.54
CA VAL A 61 -15.44 -2.60 -9.14
C VAL A 61 -14.53 -2.42 -7.94
N ASP A 62 -13.77 -1.32 -7.91
CA ASP A 62 -12.97 -0.94 -6.74
C ASP A 62 -13.89 -0.69 -5.53
N PRO A 63 -13.76 -1.48 -4.43
CA PRO A 63 -14.59 -1.32 -3.24
C PRO A 63 -14.53 0.08 -2.62
N LYS A 64 -13.40 0.80 -2.77
CA LYS A 64 -13.23 2.16 -2.25
C LYS A 64 -14.17 3.17 -2.88
N THR A 65 -14.69 2.85 -4.07
CA THR A 65 -15.57 3.74 -4.82
C THR A 65 -17.04 3.49 -4.54
N ILE A 66 -17.40 2.43 -3.82
CA ILE A 66 -18.80 2.03 -3.62
C ILE A 66 -19.36 2.56 -2.30
N ILE A 67 -20.54 3.16 -2.39
CA ILE A 67 -21.40 3.51 -1.26
C ILE A 67 -22.59 2.55 -1.27
N ILE A 68 -22.84 1.91 -0.12
CA ILE A 68 -24.01 1.05 0.08
C ILE A 68 -25.10 1.89 0.76
N ASN A 69 -26.24 2.03 0.10
CA ASN A 69 -27.40 2.70 0.67
C ASN A 69 -28.34 1.67 1.28
N THR A 70 -28.73 1.89 2.52
CA THR A 70 -29.63 1.01 3.28
C THR A 70 -30.92 1.73 3.68
N ASP A 71 -31.99 0.96 3.84
CA ASP A 71 -33.23 1.43 4.46
C ASP A 71 -33.07 1.64 5.99
N GLU A 72 -34.16 2.08 6.64
CA GLU A 72 -34.22 2.27 8.11
C GLU A 72 -34.05 0.96 8.92
N TYR A 73 -34.13 -0.20 8.28
CA TYR A 73 -33.97 -1.52 8.87
C TYR A 73 -32.59 -2.13 8.60
N GLY A 74 -31.72 -1.44 7.86
CA GLY A 74 -30.38 -1.92 7.47
C GLY A 74 -30.36 -2.83 6.25
N ASN A 75 -31.45 -2.97 5.51
CA ASN A 75 -31.47 -3.72 4.25
C ASN A 75 -30.88 -2.87 3.12
N VAL A 76 -30.11 -3.50 2.24
CA VAL A 76 -29.49 -2.80 1.10
C VAL A 76 -30.54 -2.46 0.05
N GLU A 77 -30.74 -1.16 -0.20
CA GLU A 77 -31.64 -0.65 -1.24
C GLU A 77 -30.93 -0.42 -2.56
N SER A 78 -29.69 0.08 -2.52
CA SER A 78 -28.92 0.41 -3.72
C SER A 78 -27.43 0.58 -3.48
N TYR A 79 -26.68 0.63 -4.58
CA TYR A 79 -25.27 0.93 -4.61
C TYR A 79 -25.01 2.18 -5.46
N GLN A 80 -24.08 3.02 -5.04
CA GLN A 80 -23.61 4.18 -5.80
C GLN A 80 -22.09 4.15 -5.93
N GLN A 81 -21.58 4.64 -7.06
CA GLN A 81 -20.14 4.77 -7.28
C GLN A 81 -19.69 6.22 -7.18
N VAL A 82 -18.58 6.46 -6.49
CA VAL A 82 -17.88 7.74 -6.44
C VAL A 82 -16.65 7.64 -7.33
N ILE A 83 -16.64 8.39 -8.43
CA ILE A 83 -15.53 8.43 -9.38
C ILE A 83 -15.00 9.86 -9.43
N ASN A 84 -13.69 10.04 -9.23
CA ASN A 84 -13.04 11.35 -9.19
C ASN A 84 -13.70 12.33 -8.18
N GLY A 85 -14.14 11.80 -7.03
CA GLY A 85 -14.78 12.58 -5.96
C GLY A 85 -16.21 13.03 -6.26
N LYS A 86 -16.81 12.59 -7.38
CA LYS A 86 -18.21 12.86 -7.72
C LYS A 86 -19.03 11.58 -7.62
N VAL A 87 -20.15 11.66 -6.90
CA VAL A 87 -21.16 10.60 -6.88
C VAL A 87 -21.75 10.52 -8.29
N ARG A 88 -21.73 9.32 -8.87
CA ARG A 88 -22.37 9.06 -10.15
C ARG A 88 -23.88 9.09 -9.95
N ASP A 89 -24.60 9.79 -10.82
CA ASP A 89 -26.09 9.84 -10.78
C ASP A 89 -26.74 8.47 -11.01
N VAL A 90 -25.98 7.52 -11.57
CA VAL A 90 -26.45 6.16 -11.80
C VAL A 90 -26.47 5.39 -10.48
N VAL A 91 -27.68 5.12 -10.01
CA VAL A 91 -27.97 4.25 -8.87
C VAL A 91 -28.09 2.81 -9.37
N LEU A 92 -27.23 1.93 -8.85
CA LEU A 92 -27.23 0.51 -9.17
C LEU A 92 -28.13 -0.23 -8.18
N LYS A 93 -28.98 -1.12 -8.69
CA LYS A 93 -29.86 -1.92 -7.84
C LYS A 93 -29.14 -3.15 -7.28
N PRO A 94 -29.66 -3.78 -6.22
CA PRO A 94 -29.09 -5.01 -5.70
C PRO A 94 -29.04 -6.16 -6.71
N GLU A 95 -29.94 -6.19 -7.68
CA GLU A 95 -29.97 -7.18 -8.78
C GLU A 95 -28.89 -6.98 -9.85
N ASP A 96 -28.20 -5.84 -9.82
CA ASP A 96 -27.13 -5.47 -10.76
C ASP A 96 -25.73 -5.64 -10.15
N ILE A 97 -25.62 -5.99 -8.86
CA ILE A 97 -24.36 -6.10 -8.13
C ILE A 97 -24.28 -7.43 -7.39
N ILE A 98 -23.18 -8.16 -7.58
CA ILE A 98 -22.79 -9.26 -6.70
C ILE A 98 -21.91 -8.66 -5.61
N HIS A 99 -22.42 -8.61 -4.38
CA HIS A 99 -21.69 -8.17 -3.20
C HIS A 99 -21.17 -9.36 -2.41
N ILE A 100 -19.85 -9.52 -2.35
CA ILE A 100 -19.18 -10.56 -1.58
C ILE A 100 -18.68 -9.93 -0.28
N LYS A 101 -19.07 -10.52 0.86
CA LYS A 101 -18.69 -10.06 2.20
C LYS A 101 -17.93 -11.13 2.96
N PHE A 102 -16.76 -10.77 3.47
CA PHE A 102 -16.05 -11.58 4.46
C PHE A 102 -16.37 -11.06 5.86
N PHE A 103 -16.58 -11.99 6.79
CA PHE A 103 -16.86 -11.71 8.20
C PHE A 103 -17.94 -10.61 8.39
N PRO A 104 -19.17 -10.81 7.88
CA PRO A 104 -20.20 -9.78 7.91
C PRO A 104 -20.56 -9.37 9.34
N ASN A 105 -20.66 -8.06 9.57
CA ASN A 105 -21.11 -7.50 10.84
C ASN A 105 -22.63 -7.22 10.78
N PRO A 106 -23.47 -7.78 11.67
CA PRO A 106 -24.91 -7.50 11.68
C PRO A 106 -25.27 -6.01 11.83
N SER A 107 -24.36 -5.19 12.36
CA SER A 107 -24.58 -3.75 12.58
C SER A 107 -24.11 -2.87 11.42
N SER A 108 -23.54 -3.45 10.36
CA SER A 108 -22.99 -2.73 9.22
C SER A 108 -23.36 -3.41 7.91
N PRO A 109 -23.66 -2.67 6.83
CA PRO A 109 -23.84 -3.27 5.52
C PRO A 109 -22.54 -3.87 4.94
N TYR A 110 -21.38 -3.51 5.50
CA TYR A 110 -20.03 -3.88 5.08
C TYR A 110 -19.48 -5.14 5.78
N GLY A 111 -18.50 -5.77 5.14
CA GLY A 111 -17.67 -6.83 5.72
C GLY A 111 -16.59 -6.29 6.66
N ILE A 112 -15.86 -7.19 7.31
CA ILE A 112 -14.69 -6.84 8.13
C ILE A 112 -13.42 -7.21 7.36
N SER A 113 -12.48 -6.27 7.25
CA SER A 113 -11.18 -6.50 6.62
C SER A 113 -10.32 -7.43 7.48
N LEU A 114 -9.60 -8.35 6.83
CA LEU A 114 -8.67 -9.23 7.53
C LEU A 114 -7.39 -8.48 7.96
N ILE A 115 -7.06 -7.38 7.28
CA ILE A 115 -5.84 -6.59 7.54
C ILE A 115 -6.10 -5.54 8.60
N GLU A 116 -7.34 -5.04 8.72
CA GLU A 116 -7.71 -3.98 9.67
C GLU A 116 -7.28 -4.26 11.11
N PRO A 117 -7.46 -5.46 11.70
CA PRO A 117 -6.99 -5.76 13.05
C PRO A 117 -5.47 -5.66 13.23
N SER A 118 -4.70 -5.85 12.15
CA SER A 118 -3.24 -5.80 12.15
C SER A 118 -2.69 -4.42 11.78
N LYS A 119 -3.56 -3.45 11.46
CA LYS A 119 -3.16 -2.13 10.94
C LYS A 119 -2.20 -1.42 11.90
N ASP A 120 -2.51 -1.38 13.19
CA ASP A 120 -1.67 -0.73 14.20
C ASP A 120 -0.27 -1.36 14.28
N THR A 121 -0.17 -2.68 14.12
CA THR A 121 1.12 -3.38 14.12
C THR A 121 1.91 -3.08 12.86
N ILE A 122 1.25 -3.00 11.71
CA ILE A 122 1.86 -2.62 10.43
C ILE A 122 2.39 -1.19 10.50
N ASP A 123 1.58 -0.25 10.99
CA ASP A 123 1.95 1.16 11.13
C ASP A 123 3.17 1.32 12.05
N ARG A 124 3.16 0.67 13.23
CA ARG A 124 4.32 0.69 14.14
C ARG A 124 5.59 0.13 13.49
N LYS A 125 5.46 -0.89 12.64
CA LYS A 125 6.62 -1.47 11.95
C LYS A 125 7.19 -0.47 10.95
N ILE A 126 6.34 0.21 10.18
CA ILE A 126 6.76 1.26 9.23
C ILE A 126 7.51 2.37 9.99
N ASP A 127 6.92 2.88 11.08
CA ASP A 127 7.55 3.93 11.90
C ASP A 127 8.90 3.49 12.47
N THR A 128 9.01 2.23 12.88
CA THR A 128 10.26 1.66 13.41
C THR A 128 11.32 1.54 12.32
N ASP A 129 10.96 1.03 11.15
CA ASP A 129 11.85 0.89 10.01
C ASP A 129 12.37 2.29 9.56
N GLU A 130 11.51 3.31 9.52
CA GLU A 130 11.89 4.70 9.22
C GLU A 130 12.81 5.29 10.29
N ALA A 131 12.53 5.05 11.58
CA ALA A 131 13.38 5.52 12.67
C ALA A 131 14.78 4.90 12.60
N ILE A 132 14.87 3.60 12.30
CA ILE A 132 16.15 2.90 12.13
C ILE A 132 16.88 3.41 10.89
N PHE A 133 16.20 3.57 9.77
CA PHE A 133 16.80 4.14 8.55
C PHE A 133 17.42 5.51 8.82
N ASN A 134 16.66 6.41 9.47
CA ASN A 134 17.16 7.73 9.86
C ASN A 134 18.33 7.66 10.85
N ALA A 135 18.33 6.70 11.78
CA ALA A 135 19.44 6.48 12.69
C ALA A 135 20.69 6.05 11.91
N ILE A 136 20.58 5.10 10.98
CA ILE A 136 21.70 4.68 10.11
C ILE A 136 22.26 5.88 9.36
N GLN A 137 21.41 6.67 8.69
CA GLN A 137 21.84 7.88 7.96
C GLN A 137 22.54 8.91 8.87
N ARG A 138 22.11 9.05 10.13
CA ARG A 138 22.76 9.95 11.10
C ARG A 138 24.09 9.41 11.63
N HIS A 139 24.24 8.10 11.69
CA HIS A 139 25.43 7.39 12.18
C HIS A 139 26.41 7.02 11.07
N THR A 140 26.10 7.34 9.81
CA THR A 140 27.09 7.39 8.73
C THR A 140 28.12 8.47 9.04
N ALA A 141 29.39 8.19 8.71
CA ALA A 141 30.52 9.05 9.05
C ALA A 141 30.31 10.48 8.53
N LYS A 142 30.34 11.45 9.45
CA LYS A 142 30.31 12.88 9.12
C LYS A 142 31.72 13.42 9.13
N TYR A 143 32.11 14.06 8.05
CA TYR A 143 33.43 14.65 7.89
C TYR A 143 33.36 16.15 8.13
N VAL A 144 34.20 16.64 9.05
CA VAL A 144 34.52 18.07 9.11
C VAL A 144 35.86 18.24 8.43
N VAL A 145 35.85 18.93 7.29
CA VAL A 145 37.06 19.27 6.55
C VAL A 145 37.44 20.70 6.91
N THR A 146 38.47 20.84 7.75
CA THR A 146 39.06 22.15 8.05
C THR A 146 40.17 22.42 7.03
N VAL A 147 40.32 23.65 6.51
CA VAL A 147 41.36 24.01 5.50
C VAL A 147 41.98 25.39 5.75
N GLY A 148 43.30 25.53 5.74
CA GLY A 148 44.02 26.77 6.09
C GLY A 148 45.09 26.60 7.18
N THR A 149 45.49 27.68 7.84
CA THR A 149 46.21 27.76 9.15
C THR A 149 45.64 28.95 9.93
N GLU A 150 45.88 29.09 11.25
CA GLU A 150 45.35 30.25 12.03
C GLU A 150 45.77 31.62 11.45
N GLU A 151 46.86 31.66 10.67
CA GLU A 151 47.41 32.87 10.06
C GLU A 151 47.12 33.00 8.55
N ASP A 152 46.68 31.93 7.87
CA ASP A 152 46.40 31.92 6.43
C ASP A 152 45.06 31.22 6.14
N ILE A 153 44.02 32.04 6.03
CA ILE A 153 42.65 31.63 5.69
C ILE A 153 42.57 31.50 4.16
N PRO A 154 42.17 30.35 3.60
CA PRO A 154 42.10 30.18 2.16
C PRO A 154 41.14 31.19 1.52
N PRO A 155 41.48 31.74 0.34
CA PRO A 155 40.55 32.56 -0.43
C PRO A 155 39.24 31.83 -0.71
N LYS A 156 38.12 32.56 -0.78
CA LYS A 156 36.78 31.99 -1.00
C LYS A 156 36.68 31.05 -2.19
N GLU A 157 37.36 31.36 -3.29
CA GLU A 157 37.37 30.53 -4.50
C GLU A 157 37.94 29.13 -4.25
N VAL A 158 38.98 29.02 -3.41
CA VAL A 158 39.60 27.74 -3.04
C VAL A 158 38.67 26.94 -2.13
N MET A 159 37.91 27.63 -1.26
CA MET A 159 36.91 26.99 -0.39
C MET A 159 35.74 26.44 -1.20
N GLU A 160 35.24 27.18 -2.20
CA GLU A 160 34.16 26.74 -3.09
C GLU A 160 34.58 25.55 -3.98
N ASP A 161 35.83 25.51 -4.44
CA ASP A 161 36.38 24.38 -5.19
C ASP A 161 36.58 23.12 -4.33
N ILE A 162 36.84 23.29 -3.03
CA ILE A 162 36.94 22.20 -2.06
C ILE A 162 35.52 21.69 -1.76
N GLU A 163 34.58 22.58 -1.46
CA GLU A 163 33.17 22.25 -1.22
C GLU A 163 32.58 21.41 -2.37
N LYS A 164 32.79 21.81 -3.63
CA LYS A 164 32.35 21.03 -4.80
C LYS A 164 32.99 19.65 -4.95
N LYS A 165 34.23 19.46 -4.47
CA LYS A 165 34.91 18.16 -4.55
C LYS A 165 34.42 17.18 -3.49
N PHE A 166 33.81 17.68 -2.43
CA PHE A 166 33.28 16.87 -1.34
C PHE A 166 31.73 16.75 -1.37
N GLU A 167 31.02 17.63 -2.08
CA GLU A 167 29.57 17.51 -2.38
C GLU A 167 29.17 16.16 -3.02
N ASP A 168 30.06 15.54 -3.82
CA ASP A 168 29.80 14.25 -4.50
C ASP A 168 29.90 13.02 -3.56
N ILE A 169 30.33 13.19 -2.31
CA ILE A 169 30.39 12.11 -1.30
C ILE A 169 29.07 12.10 -0.54
N ASP A 170 28.11 11.37 -1.10
CA ASP A 170 26.73 11.31 -0.62
C ASP A 170 26.60 10.79 0.83
N SER A 171 26.40 11.72 1.78
CA SER A 171 25.30 11.70 2.77
C SER A 171 25.34 12.95 3.67
N SER A 172 25.06 14.11 3.06
CA SER A 172 24.32 15.22 3.67
C SER A 172 24.81 15.85 4.99
N ASN A 173 26.10 15.93 5.33
CA ASN A 173 26.54 16.73 6.50
C ASN A 173 28.03 17.13 6.47
N GLU A 174 28.41 18.12 5.65
CA GLU A 174 29.76 18.70 5.68
C GLU A 174 29.74 20.14 6.17
N PHE A 175 30.68 20.46 7.06
CA PHE A 175 30.93 21.84 7.52
C PHE A 175 32.39 22.16 7.19
N VAL A 176 32.60 23.07 6.23
CA VAL A 176 33.93 23.54 5.86
C VAL A 176 34.29 24.74 6.73
N VAL A 177 35.33 24.61 7.56
CA VAL A 177 35.79 25.66 8.49
C VAL A 177 37.22 26.06 8.12
N PRO A 178 37.57 27.36 8.08
CA PRO A 178 38.94 27.78 7.80
C PRO A 178 39.89 27.51 8.98
N GLY A 179 41.04 26.84 8.74
CA GLY A 179 42.06 26.46 9.75
C GLY A 179 42.95 25.28 9.34
N VAL A 180 43.99 24.93 10.12
CA VAL A 180 44.95 23.83 9.83
C VAL A 180 44.25 22.58 9.30
N VAL A 181 44.66 22.05 8.13
CA VAL A 181 43.97 20.91 7.49
C VAL A 181 43.85 19.74 8.46
N ARG A 182 42.64 19.54 8.96
CA ARG A 182 42.30 18.53 9.95
C ARG A 182 40.95 17.96 9.57
N ILE A 183 40.96 16.67 9.25
CA ILE A 183 39.76 15.89 9.02
C ILE A 183 39.49 15.16 10.33
N ASP A 184 38.50 15.64 11.07
CA ASP A 184 38.00 14.96 12.26
C ASP A 184 36.66 14.32 11.93
N THR A 185 36.47 13.08 12.39
CA THR A 185 35.14 12.47 12.48
C THR A 185 34.40 13.13 13.64
N ILE A 186 33.23 13.72 13.39
CA ILE A 186 32.35 14.13 14.50
C ILE A 186 31.78 12.84 15.08
N ASP A 187 32.36 12.43 16.21
CA ASP A 187 31.88 11.39 17.11
C ASP A 187 32.19 9.93 16.69
N GLU A 188 33.46 9.55 16.86
CA GLU A 188 33.93 8.15 16.92
C GLU A 188 34.16 7.68 18.35
N LYS A 189 33.33 8.11 19.32
CA LYS A 189 33.16 7.28 20.53
C LYS A 189 32.34 6.07 20.12
N GLY A 190 33.04 5.02 19.67
CA GLY A 190 32.46 3.75 19.23
C GLY A 190 31.24 3.38 20.05
N VAL A 191 30.07 3.52 19.43
CA VAL A 191 28.79 3.22 20.08
C VAL A 191 28.62 1.71 20.02
N GLN A 192 28.69 1.06 21.19
CA GLN A 192 28.29 -0.33 21.35
C GLN A 192 26.87 -0.51 20.78
N GLY A 193 26.65 -1.52 19.94
CA GLY A 193 25.31 -1.91 19.49
C GLY A 193 24.98 -1.71 18.01
N VAL A 194 25.92 -1.31 17.14
CA VAL A 194 25.65 -1.31 15.68
C VAL A 194 25.25 -2.72 15.19
N GLU A 195 25.87 -3.77 15.73
CA GLU A 195 25.43 -5.16 15.53
C GLU A 195 24.02 -5.45 16.07
N GLU A 196 23.58 -4.81 17.16
CA GLU A 196 22.21 -4.98 17.67
C GLU A 196 21.17 -4.44 16.69
N TYR A 197 21.44 -3.32 16.01
CA TYR A 197 20.55 -2.80 14.97
C TYR A 197 20.46 -3.76 13.77
N PHE A 198 21.59 -4.32 13.32
CA PHE A 198 21.59 -5.34 12.24
C PHE A 198 20.90 -6.64 12.67
N ASN A 199 21.05 -7.05 13.93
CA ASN A 199 20.39 -8.25 14.46
C ASN A 199 18.87 -8.06 14.60
N ILE A 200 18.38 -6.86 14.91
CA ILE A 200 16.93 -6.57 14.89
C ILE A 200 16.34 -6.85 13.50
N PHE A 201 17.04 -6.51 12.41
CA PHE A 201 16.58 -6.81 11.05
C PHE A 201 16.53 -8.31 10.74
N LEU A 202 17.48 -9.10 11.26
CA LEU A 202 17.57 -10.54 11.00
C LEU A 202 16.66 -11.40 11.89
N THR A 203 16.26 -10.90 13.06
CA THR A 203 15.46 -11.67 14.03
C THR A 203 13.95 -11.43 13.92
N GLN A 204 13.51 -10.45 13.10
CA GLN A 204 12.10 -10.12 12.88
C GLN A 204 11.49 -10.73 11.60
N SER A 205 12.25 -11.54 10.85
CA SER A 205 11.76 -12.33 9.70
C SER A 205 11.20 -13.69 10.10
#